data_AF-F4GVV0-F1
#
_entry.id   AF-F4GVV0-F1
#
_cell.length_a   1.000
_cell.length_b   1.000
_cell.length_c   1.000
_cell.angle_alpha   90.00
_cell.angle_beta   90.00
_cell.angle_gamma   90.00
#
_symmetry.space_group_name_H-M   'P 1'
#
loop_
_entity.id
_entity.type
_entity.pdbx_description
1 polymer ?
#
loop_
_entity_poly.entity_id
_entity_poly.type
_entity_poly.pdbx_seq_one_letter_code
_entity_poly.pdbx_strand_id
1 'polypeptide(L)'
;MHERPLASTNSGAIRNFRRLDTLVTYLKSIGLSQFDVDAANYDQTAATAKRPDRAAALKQAHEAAAYDKWFRAQVQEALDDPSPGISDEEASAHMERFFTRLEKDAKH
;
A
#
# COMPACT_ATOMS: atom_id res chain seq x y z
N MET A 1 -14.92 -41.51 11.92
CA MET A 1 -15.22 -40.18 11.35
C MET A 1 -13.91 -39.59 10.84
N HIS A 2 -13.87 -39.09 9.61
CA HIS A 2 -12.67 -38.43 9.07
C HIS A 2 -12.89 -36.92 9.13
N GLU A 3 -12.25 -36.27 10.09
CA GLU A 3 -12.24 -34.82 10.19
C GLU A 3 -11.20 -34.27 9.21
N ARG A 4 -11.61 -33.34 8.33
CA ARG A 4 -10.69 -32.66 7.41
C ARG A 4 -10.90 -31.16 7.54
N PRO A 5 -9.83 -30.37 7.76
CA PRO A 5 -9.96 -28.93 7.84
C PRO A 5 -10.33 -28.35 6.47
N LEU A 6 -11.24 -27.39 6.46
CA LEU A 6 -11.57 -26.63 5.25
C LEU A 6 -10.40 -25.73 4.89
N ALA A 7 -9.79 -25.93 3.73
CA ALA A 7 -8.71 -25.09 3.23
C ALA A 7 -9.25 -23.94 2.36
N SER A 8 -8.54 -22.82 2.37
CA SER A 8 -8.73 -21.71 1.45
C SER A 8 -8.26 -22.11 0.06
N THR A 9 -9.10 -21.89 -0.96
CA THR A 9 -8.82 -22.23 -2.37
C THR A 9 -7.52 -21.60 -2.88
N ASN A 10 -7.20 -20.38 -2.46
CA ASN A 10 -6.08 -19.62 -3.02
C ASN A 10 -4.74 -19.85 -2.30
N SER A 11 -4.78 -20.28 -1.04
CA SER A 11 -3.58 -20.33 -0.19
C SER A 11 -3.36 -21.69 0.49
N GLY A 12 -4.30 -22.62 0.41
CA GLY A 12 -4.25 -23.91 1.11
C GLY A 12 -4.35 -23.80 2.64
N ALA A 13 -4.38 -22.58 3.21
CA ALA A 13 -4.45 -22.36 4.65
C ALA A 13 -5.84 -22.71 5.22
N ILE A 14 -5.92 -23.06 6.50
CA ILE A 14 -7.20 -23.31 7.20
C ILE A 14 -8.11 -22.08 7.05
N ARG A 15 -9.33 -22.31 6.56
CA ARG A 15 -10.29 -21.25 6.27
C ARG A 15 -10.96 -20.77 7.55
N ASN A 16 -10.73 -19.51 7.90
CA ASN A 16 -11.39 -18.85 9.03
C ASN A 16 -12.57 -18.00 8.52
N PHE A 17 -13.73 -18.16 9.15
CA PHE A 17 -14.93 -17.40 8.83
C PHE A 17 -15.23 -16.40 9.95
N ARG A 18 -15.23 -15.11 9.60
CA ARG A 18 -15.57 -14.04 10.55
C ARG A 18 -17.03 -14.09 11.01
N ARG A 19 -17.94 -14.52 10.13
CA ARG A 19 -19.39 -14.55 10.37
C ARG A 19 -19.95 -15.93 10.10
N LEU A 20 -20.86 -16.37 10.98
CA LEU A 20 -21.54 -17.65 10.86
C LEU A 20 -22.33 -17.75 9.55
N ASP A 21 -23.08 -16.71 9.16
CA ASP A 21 -23.88 -16.73 7.93
C ASP A 21 -23.04 -17.00 6.66
N THR A 22 -21.82 -16.47 6.64
CA THR A 22 -20.87 -16.70 5.54
C THR A 22 -20.40 -18.15 5.51
N LEU A 23 -20.14 -18.75 6.69
CA LEU A 23 -19.84 -20.18 6.81
C LEU A 23 -21.03 -21.01 6.30
N VAL A 24 -22.25 -20.75 6.77
CA VAL A 24 -23.45 -21.51 6.36
C VAL A 24 -23.69 -21.44 4.85
N THR A 25 -23.61 -20.24 4.28
CA THR A 25 -23.77 -20.04 2.83
C THR A 25 -22.73 -20.84 2.05
N TYR A 26 -21.48 -20.83 2.52
CA TYR A 26 -20.40 -21.59 1.90
C TYR A 26 -20.61 -23.09 2.02
N LEU A 27 -20.90 -23.61 3.21
CA LEU A 27 -21.15 -25.04 3.44
C LEU A 27 -22.29 -25.55 2.56
N LYS A 28 -23.39 -24.79 2.47
CA LYS A 28 -24.50 -25.09 1.58
C LYS A 28 -24.07 -25.16 0.11
N SER A 29 -23.21 -24.25 -0.34
CA SER A 29 -22.72 -24.23 -1.73
C SER A 29 -21.90 -25.47 -2.11
N ILE A 30 -21.25 -26.11 -1.14
CA ILE A 30 -20.48 -27.34 -1.33
C ILE A 30 -21.28 -28.61 -0.94
N GLY A 31 -22.57 -28.48 -0.68
CA GLY A 31 -23.48 -29.59 -0.39
C GLY A 31 -23.53 -30.05 1.06
N LEU A 32 -22.88 -29.33 2.00
CA LEU A 32 -22.94 -29.62 3.43
C LEU A 32 -24.12 -28.88 4.06
N SER A 33 -25.20 -29.62 4.33
CA SER A 33 -26.45 -29.10 4.92
C SER A 33 -26.51 -29.22 6.43
N GLN A 34 -25.68 -30.05 7.05
CA GLN A 34 -25.62 -30.25 8.49
C GLN A 34 -24.16 -30.21 8.96
N PHE A 35 -23.91 -29.51 10.07
CA PHE A 35 -22.60 -29.36 10.69
C PHE A 35 -22.78 -29.11 12.20
N ASP A 36 -21.76 -29.47 12.98
CA ASP A 36 -21.67 -29.21 14.41
C ASP A 36 -20.66 -28.07 14.66
N VAL A 37 -20.89 -27.29 15.71
CA VAL A 37 -20.02 -26.17 16.09
C VAL A 37 -19.64 -26.32 17.55
N ASP A 38 -18.38 -26.68 17.79
CA ASP A 38 -17.78 -26.58 19.11
C ASP A 38 -17.34 -25.13 19.38
N ALA A 39 -18.00 -24.49 20.34
CA ALA A 39 -17.70 -23.13 20.79
C ALA A 39 -17.02 -23.08 22.17
N ALA A 40 -16.57 -24.22 22.73
CA ALA A 40 -16.03 -24.29 24.08
C ALA A 40 -14.83 -23.34 24.31
N ASN A 41 -14.06 -23.05 23.26
CA ASN A 41 -12.90 -22.15 23.28
C ASN A 41 -13.12 -20.85 22.49
N TYR A 42 -14.36 -20.45 22.24
CA TYR A 42 -14.65 -19.24 21.47
C TYR A 42 -14.35 -17.97 22.29
N ASP A 43 -13.44 -17.14 21.78
CA ASP A 43 -13.18 -15.80 22.29
C ASP A 43 -13.48 -14.76 21.19
N GLN A 44 -14.49 -13.93 21.43
CA GLN A 44 -14.92 -12.87 20.50
C GLN A 44 -13.82 -11.82 20.27
N THR A 45 -12.91 -11.64 21.23
CA THR A 45 -11.89 -10.59 21.20
C THR A 45 -10.63 -11.02 20.44
N ALA A 46 -10.30 -12.31 20.43
CA ALA A 46 -9.11 -12.89 19.81
C ALA A 46 -9.02 -12.65 18.28
N ALA A 47 -10.16 -12.58 17.58
CA ALA A 47 -10.19 -12.40 16.12
C ALA A 47 -10.06 -10.93 15.66
N THR A 48 -9.80 -9.99 16.58
CA THR A 48 -9.71 -8.54 16.29
C THR A 48 -8.26 -8.09 16.09
N ALA A 49 -7.44 -8.91 15.41
CA ALA A 49 -6.18 -8.42 14.88
C ALA A 49 -6.49 -7.42 13.76
N LYS A 50 -6.46 -6.13 14.12
CA LYS A 50 -6.72 -4.99 13.24
C LYS A 50 -5.68 -5.04 12.12
N ARG A 51 -6.09 -5.45 10.91
CA ARG A 51 -5.28 -5.24 9.72
C ARG A 51 -4.85 -3.76 9.72
N PRO A 52 -3.57 -3.43 9.44
CA PRO A 52 -3.19 -2.04 9.27
C PRO A 52 -4.17 -1.41 8.29
N ASP A 53 -4.70 -0.26 8.70
CA ASP A 53 -5.92 0.31 8.16
C ASP A 53 -5.80 0.41 6.63
N ARG A 54 -6.76 -0.20 5.93
CA ARG A 54 -6.82 -0.15 4.45
C ARG A 54 -6.85 1.31 3.97
N ALA A 55 -7.36 2.24 4.79
CA ALA A 55 -7.30 3.67 4.54
C ALA A 55 -5.86 4.22 4.53
N ALA A 56 -4.99 3.75 5.42
CA ALA A 56 -3.58 4.15 5.44
C ALA A 56 -2.83 3.62 4.20
N ALA A 57 -3.08 2.36 3.82
CA ALA A 57 -2.51 1.78 2.61
C ALA A 57 -2.99 2.49 1.32
N LEU A 58 -4.28 2.85 1.25
CA LEU A 58 -4.82 3.63 0.13
C LEU A 58 -4.25 5.05 0.09
N LYS A 59 -4.08 5.70 1.25
CA LYS A 59 -3.49 7.04 1.32
C LYS A 59 -2.05 7.05 0.82
N GLN A 60 -1.23 6.08 1.22
CA GLN A 60 0.14 5.92 0.73
C GLN A 60 0.19 5.69 -0.79
N ALA A 61 -0.72 4.86 -1.33
CA ALA A 61 -0.80 4.62 -2.77
C ALA A 61 -1.20 5.89 -3.56
N HIS A 62 -2.09 6.72 -3.00
CA HIS A 62 -2.51 7.98 -3.62
C HIS A 62 -1.42 9.06 -3.56
N GLU A 63 -0.71 9.19 -2.44
CA GLU A 63 0.41 10.13 -2.28
C GLU A 63 1.53 9.82 -3.28
N ALA A 64 1.87 8.54 -3.45
CA ALA A 64 2.87 8.11 -4.43
C ALA A 64 2.46 8.45 -5.87
N ALA A 65 1.18 8.26 -6.24
CA ALA A 65 0.70 8.55 -7.58
C ALA A 65 0.72 10.05 -7.93
N ALA A 66 0.46 10.92 -6.95
CA ALA A 66 0.52 12.37 -7.15
C ALA A 66 1.96 12.84 -7.36
N TYR A 67 2.90 12.33 -6.55
CA TYR A 67 4.33 12.64 -6.68
C TYR A 67 4.88 12.14 -8.02
N ASP A 68 4.59 10.90 -8.40
CA ASP A 68 5.04 10.32 -9.67
C ASP A 68 4.54 11.12 -10.88
N LYS A 69 3.28 11.56 -10.85
CA LYS A 69 2.71 12.37 -11.94
C LYS A 69 3.42 13.72 -12.06
N TRP A 70 3.63 14.42 -10.94
CA TRP A 70 4.35 15.69 -10.93
C TRP A 70 5.80 15.51 -11.40
N PHE A 71 6.51 14.50 -10.89
CA PHE A 71 7.89 14.22 -11.25
C PHE A 71 8.04 13.95 -12.73
N ARG A 72 7.17 13.10 -13.31
CA ARG A 72 7.21 12.82 -14.76
C ARG A 72 6.90 14.05 -15.60
N ALA A 73 6.00 14.93 -15.16
CA ALA A 73 5.72 16.17 -15.86
C ALA A 73 6.95 17.10 -15.87
N GLN A 74 7.64 17.24 -14.74
CA GLN A 74 8.87 18.03 -14.63
C GLN A 74 10.02 17.46 -15.48
N VAL A 75 10.18 16.13 -15.49
CA VAL A 75 11.17 15.48 -16.35
C VAL A 75 10.86 15.71 -17.83
N GLN A 76 9.59 15.63 -18.24
CA GLN A 76 9.21 15.86 -19.63
C GLN A 76 9.46 17.32 -20.03
N GLU A 77 9.12 18.28 -19.18
CA GLU A 77 9.40 19.71 -19.42
C GLU A 77 10.90 19.97 -19.60
N ALA A 78 11.76 19.32 -18.79
CA ALA A 78 13.21 19.42 -18.93
C ALA A 78 13.76 18.73 -20.20
N LEU A 79 13.13 17.65 -20.66
CA LEU A 79 13.50 16.99 -21.92
C LEU A 79 13.05 17.76 -23.16
N ASP A 80 11.94 18.48 -23.06
CA ASP A 80 11.38 19.31 -24.12
C ASP A 80 12.09 20.67 -24.27
N ASP A 81 12.92 21.06 -23.28
CA ASP A 81 13.74 22.27 -23.33
C ASP A 81 14.83 22.15 -24.41
N PRO A 82 14.86 23.02 -25.44
CA PRO A 82 15.88 22.99 -26.49
C PRO A 82 17.26 23.50 -26.04
N SER A 83 17.40 23.93 -24.78
CA SER A 83 18.65 24.47 -24.25
C SER A 83 19.77 23.43 -24.24
N PRO A 84 21.01 23.80 -24.63
CA PRO A 84 22.14 22.89 -24.57
C PRO A 84 22.46 22.55 -23.10
N GLY A 85 22.81 21.29 -22.85
CA GLY A 85 23.32 20.87 -21.54
C GLY A 85 24.59 21.67 -21.17
N ILE A 86 24.66 22.14 -19.93
CA ILE A 86 25.83 22.79 -19.37
C ILE A 86 26.80 21.76 -18.79
N SER A 87 28.09 22.08 -18.76
CA SER A 87 29.08 21.22 -18.09
C SER A 87 28.94 21.24 -16.57
N ASP A 88 29.46 20.21 -15.90
CA ASP A 88 29.45 20.10 -14.44
C ASP A 88 30.17 21.28 -13.76
N GLU A 89 31.27 21.74 -14.36
CA GLU A 89 32.06 22.89 -13.89
C GLU A 89 31.25 24.19 -13.99
N GLU A 90 30.54 24.40 -15.11
CA GLU A 90 29.67 25.57 -15.30
C GLU A 90 28.44 25.54 -14.37
N ALA A 91 27.83 24.37 -14.17
CA ALA A 91 26.72 24.19 -13.25
C ALA A 91 27.14 24.51 -11.80
N SER A 92 28.30 24.01 -11.38
CA SER A 92 28.87 24.26 -10.05
C SER A 92 29.17 25.73 -9.83
N ALA A 93 29.80 26.39 -10.81
CA ALA A 93 30.07 27.83 -10.75
C ALA A 93 28.79 28.67 -10.72
N HIS A 94 27.73 28.23 -11.43
CA HIS A 94 26.43 28.89 -11.39
C HIS A 94 25.76 28.76 -10.01
N MET A 95 25.80 27.57 -9.40
CA MET A 95 25.30 27.35 -8.04
C MET A 95 26.07 28.16 -7.00
N GLU A 96 27.40 28.20 -7.07
CA GLU A 96 28.24 28.95 -6.12
C GLU A 96 27.91 30.45 -6.13
N ARG A 97 27.71 31.02 -7.33
CA ARG A 97 27.27 32.42 -7.49
C ARG A 97 25.88 32.66 -6.90
N PHE A 98 24.97 31.70 -7.07
CA PHE A 98 23.62 31.77 -6.52
C PHE A 98 23.63 31.73 -4.99
N PHE A 99 24.36 30.78 -4.38
CA PHE A 99 24.48 30.67 -2.93
C PHE A 99 25.18 31.89 -2.30
N THR A 100 26.23 32.41 -2.93
CA THR A 100 26.92 33.62 -2.46
C THR A 100 26.00 34.84 -2.46
N ARG A 101 25.11 34.95 -3.45
CA ARG A 101 24.09 36.02 -3.50
C ARG A 101 23.12 35.89 -2.34
N LEU A 102 22.57 34.69 -2.12
CA LEU A 102 21.66 34.45 -1.00
C LEU A 102 22.31 34.73 0.36
N GLU A 103 23.57 34.36 0.54
CA GLU A 103 24.29 34.61 1.79
C GLU A 103 24.51 36.11 2.02
N LYS A 104 24.79 36.88 0.95
CA LYS A 104 24.94 38.33 1.04
C LYS A 104 23.61 39.02 1.35
N ASP A 105 22.52 38.57 0.74
CA ASP A 105 21.16 39.12 0.96
C ASP A 105 20.63 38.76 2.35
N ALA A 106 21.03 37.61 2.92
CA ALA A 106 20.66 37.20 4.28
C ALA A 106 21.47 37.91 5.39
N LYS A 107 22.57 38.58 5.04
CA LYS A 107 23.43 39.33 5.97
C LYS A 107 23.11 40.84 6.01
N HIS A 108 22.23 41.32 5.14
CA HIS A 108 21.67 42.67 5.18
C HIS A 108 20.31 42.68 5.87
#